data_AF-A0A0L6WSD4-F1
#
_entry.id   AF-A0A0L6WSD4-F1
#
_cell.length_a   1.000
_cell.length_b   1.000
_cell.length_c   1.000
_cell.angle_alpha   90.00
_cell.angle_beta   90.00
_cell.angle_gamma   90.00
#
_symmetry.space_group_name_H-M   'P 1'
#
loop_
_entity.id
_entity.type
_entity.pdbx_description
1 polymer ?
#
loop_
_entity_poly.entity_id
_entity_poly.type
_entity_poly.pdbx_seq_one_letter_code
_entity_poly.pdbx_strand_id
1 'polypeptide(L)'
;MTHSHDGTGASTTHPLAQGDTSSILHLEEVPREYFVQSLRALAPNFWDKSETSDCTIIIPIPQVSGGPSYTNAAGLPTSKTHTNTSLYDPSDSGRRASESTLEFPLCLRLQLHVDYLSTHSSYIRALLSGANPLDLVHTTMNTYNGPRSDRRYSVPTNRLPHLSPGPLNHPTLYLPVPDPSSFCLIAHWMYFGDITYMAECLDKKILHWEGLARNAEYLGVSSELKIFLKMWYYGEDCDEDCDTACNDNDYNEVDGCDSTIASGDESDHEKESSRGRQRTRRPLSYQEPETKLWCNQR
;
A
#
# COMPACT_ATOMS: atom_id res chain seq x y z
N MET A 1 -34.33 62.22 -56.54
CA MET A 1 -35.42 62.22 -55.54
C MET A 1 -35.85 60.79 -55.33
N THR A 2 -35.35 60.13 -54.28
CA THR A 2 -36.01 59.12 -53.42
C THR A 2 -34.95 58.43 -52.53
N HIS A 3 -35.15 58.54 -51.21
CA HIS A 3 -34.91 57.57 -50.12
C HIS A 3 -33.55 56.86 -49.95
N SER A 4 -32.82 57.15 -48.86
CA SER A 4 -32.75 56.33 -47.61
C SER A 4 -31.48 55.47 -47.61
N HIS A 5 -30.77 55.13 -46.52
CA HIS A 5 -31.09 54.98 -45.09
C HIS A 5 -29.79 55.15 -44.28
N ASP A 6 -29.83 55.94 -43.22
CA ASP A 6 -28.88 55.87 -42.09
C ASP A 6 -29.19 54.60 -41.27
N GLY A 7 -28.13 53.88 -40.88
CA GLY A 7 -28.19 52.67 -40.07
C GLY A 7 -27.22 52.75 -38.91
N THR A 8 -27.63 53.42 -37.84
CA THR A 8 -26.89 53.52 -36.57
C THR A 8 -27.07 52.20 -35.80
N GLY A 9 -26.04 51.36 -35.78
CA GLY A 9 -26.00 50.15 -34.97
C GLY A 9 -25.72 50.48 -33.50
N ALA A 10 -26.75 50.44 -32.66
CA ALA A 10 -26.61 50.46 -31.22
C ALA A 10 -26.23 49.06 -30.71
N SER A 11 -24.97 48.89 -30.30
CA SER A 11 -24.52 47.70 -29.56
C SER A 11 -25.22 47.66 -28.21
N THR A 12 -26.14 46.71 -28.07
CA THR A 12 -26.82 46.38 -26.81
C THR A 12 -25.86 45.57 -25.95
N THR A 13 -25.36 46.20 -24.89
CA THR A 13 -24.60 45.58 -23.81
C THR A 13 -25.54 44.67 -23.02
N HIS A 14 -25.43 43.35 -23.21
CA HIS A 14 -26.05 42.37 -22.32
C HIS A 14 -25.26 42.33 -21.00
N PRO A 15 -25.88 42.58 -19.83
CA PRO A 15 -25.24 42.28 -18.57
C PRO A 15 -25.18 40.76 -18.40
N LEU A 16 -23.95 40.26 -18.33
CA LEU A 16 -23.62 38.89 -17.94
C LEU A 16 -24.30 38.62 -16.59
N ALA A 17 -25.22 37.65 -16.56
CA ALA A 17 -25.73 37.09 -15.34
C ALA A 17 -24.54 36.52 -14.55
N GLN A 18 -24.16 37.21 -13.47
CA GLN A 18 -23.35 36.64 -12.41
C GLN A 18 -24.16 35.49 -11.83
N GLY A 19 -23.85 34.26 -12.27
CA GLY A 19 -24.32 33.07 -11.60
C GLY A 19 -23.80 33.11 -10.17
N ASP A 20 -24.75 33.12 -9.23
CA ASP A 20 -24.52 32.89 -7.81
C ASP A 20 -23.75 31.57 -7.63
N THR A 21 -22.42 31.66 -7.54
CA THR A 21 -21.54 30.61 -7.02
C THR A 21 -21.57 30.56 -5.48
N SER A 22 -22.50 31.31 -4.87
CA SER A 22 -22.71 31.50 -3.43
C SER A 22 -23.24 30.27 -2.68
N SER A 23 -23.21 29.08 -3.29
CA SER A 23 -23.57 27.80 -2.64
C SER A 23 -22.38 26.84 -2.48
N ILE A 24 -21.16 27.24 -2.86
CA ILE A 24 -19.91 26.59 -2.42
C ILE A 24 -19.36 27.36 -1.19
N LEU A 25 -20.24 27.63 -0.22
CA LEU A 25 -19.82 28.20 1.04
C LEU A 25 -19.28 27.09 1.95
N HIS A 26 -17.97 27.17 2.20
CA HIS A 26 -17.40 27.03 3.54
C HIS A 26 -17.28 25.60 4.14
N LEU A 27 -16.70 24.65 3.39
CA LEU A 27 -16.03 23.49 4.02
C LEU A 27 -14.60 23.82 4.52
N GLU A 28 -14.14 25.07 4.37
CA GLU A 28 -12.76 25.48 4.63
C GLU A 28 -12.34 25.52 6.11
N GLU A 29 -13.24 25.22 7.07
CA GLU A 29 -12.90 25.40 8.48
C GLU A 29 -13.25 24.23 9.40
N VAL A 30 -13.58 23.07 8.86
CA VAL A 30 -13.70 21.85 9.68
C VAL A 30 -12.33 21.18 9.76
N PRO A 31 -11.69 21.10 10.94
CA PRO A 31 -10.41 20.41 11.08
C PRO A 31 -10.49 18.99 10.56
N ARG A 32 -9.47 18.53 9.84
CA ARG A 32 -9.44 17.19 9.25
C ARG A 32 -9.64 16.10 10.31
N GLU A 33 -9.16 16.33 11.52
CA GLU A 33 -9.26 15.44 12.66
C GLU A 33 -10.71 15.19 13.05
N TYR A 34 -11.57 16.23 12.98
CA TYR A 34 -13.00 16.10 13.26
C TYR A 34 -13.68 15.20 12.23
N PHE A 35 -13.34 15.36 10.94
CA PHE A 35 -13.89 14.51 9.88
C PHE A 35 -13.45 13.04 10.06
N VAL A 36 -12.17 12.80 10.36
CA VAL A 36 -11.65 11.46 10.66
C VAL A 36 -12.40 10.84 11.84
N GLN A 37 -12.60 11.59 12.93
CA GLN A 37 -13.31 11.09 14.10
C GLN A 37 -14.78 10.78 13.79
N SER A 38 -15.44 11.63 13.00
CA SER A 38 -16.81 11.41 12.55
C SER A 38 -16.92 10.15 11.68
N LEU A 39 -15.97 9.92 10.76
CA LEU A 39 -15.93 8.70 9.96
C LEU A 39 -15.73 7.47 10.85
N ARG A 40 -14.76 7.50 11.77
CA ARG A 40 -14.49 6.38 12.69
C ARG A 40 -15.70 6.04 13.56
N ALA A 41 -16.47 7.04 14.01
CA ALA A 41 -17.70 6.82 14.76
C ALA A 41 -18.79 6.11 13.93
N LEU A 42 -18.81 6.31 12.62
CA LEU A 42 -19.75 5.67 11.70
C LEU A 42 -19.28 4.29 11.22
N ALA A 43 -17.99 3.95 11.36
CA ALA A 43 -17.40 2.72 10.84
C ALA A 43 -18.18 1.43 11.19
N PRO A 44 -18.68 1.21 12.42
CA PRO A 44 -19.46 0.01 12.73
C PRO A 44 -20.73 -0.16 11.87
N ASN A 45 -21.27 0.92 11.31
CA ASN A 45 -22.45 0.89 10.46
C ASN A 45 -22.13 0.52 9.01
N PHE A 46 -20.87 0.60 8.58
CA PHE A 46 -20.45 0.45 7.19
C PHE A 46 -19.44 -0.70 6.99
N TRP A 47 -18.67 -1.04 8.02
CA TRP A 47 -17.76 -2.17 8.00
C TRP A 47 -18.53 -3.47 7.75
N ASP A 48 -18.00 -4.32 6.86
CA ASP A 48 -18.60 -5.59 6.41
C ASP A 48 -19.92 -5.47 5.61
N LYS A 49 -20.37 -4.25 5.30
CA LYS A 49 -21.55 -4.00 4.45
C LYS A 49 -21.14 -3.69 3.03
N SER A 50 -20.89 -4.75 2.27
CA SER A 50 -20.53 -4.69 0.85
C SER A 50 -21.57 -3.93 0.00
N GLU A 51 -22.84 -4.03 0.36
CA GLU A 51 -23.97 -3.36 -0.29
C GLU A 51 -24.01 -1.84 -0.13
N THR A 52 -23.29 -1.27 0.84
CA THR A 52 -23.14 0.19 0.98
C THR A 52 -21.83 0.72 0.39
N SER A 53 -20.95 -0.18 -0.04
CA SER A 53 -19.65 0.20 -0.61
C SER A 53 -19.82 1.00 -1.90
N ASP A 54 -18.96 1.99 -2.09
CA ASP A 54 -18.93 2.85 -3.27
C ASP A 54 -17.62 2.69 -4.07
N CYS A 55 -16.73 1.77 -3.67
CA CYS A 55 -15.55 1.41 -4.45
C CYS A 55 -15.17 -0.07 -4.30
N THR A 56 -14.48 -0.58 -5.31
CA THR A 56 -13.86 -1.91 -5.27
C THR A 56 -12.35 -1.76 -5.38
N ILE A 57 -11.59 -2.36 -4.48
CA ILE A 57 -10.14 -2.50 -4.57
C ILE A 57 -9.81 -3.92 -5.03
N ILE A 58 -8.97 -4.05 -6.04
CA ILE A 58 -8.43 -5.32 -6.53
C ILE A 58 -6.92 -5.31 -6.31
N ILE A 59 -6.44 -6.21 -5.46
CA ILE A 59 -5.02 -6.37 -5.16
C ILE A 59 -4.53 -7.69 -5.77
N PRO A 60 -3.60 -7.66 -6.73
CA PRO A 60 -2.99 -8.88 -7.25
C PRO A 60 -2.12 -9.55 -6.16
N ILE A 61 -2.29 -10.86 -5.99
CA ILE A 61 -1.43 -11.68 -5.15
C ILE A 61 -0.39 -12.32 -6.07
N PRO A 62 0.91 -12.03 -5.90
CA PRO A 62 1.95 -12.67 -6.68
C PRO A 62 1.86 -14.19 -6.50
N GLN A 63 1.50 -14.91 -7.56
CA GLN A 63 1.66 -16.35 -7.55
C GLN A 63 3.16 -16.62 -7.52
N VAL A 64 3.60 -17.40 -6.54
CA VAL A 64 4.97 -17.91 -6.48
C VAL A 64 5.07 -19.03 -7.53
N SER A 65 5.01 -18.66 -8.81
CA SER A 65 5.10 -19.59 -9.92
C SER A 65 6.53 -20.11 -9.99
N GLY A 66 6.80 -21.26 -9.36
CA GLY A 66 8.05 -22.00 -9.55
C GLY A 66 8.85 -22.32 -8.29
N GLY A 67 8.23 -22.91 -7.26
CA GLY A 67 8.99 -23.83 -6.42
C GLY A 67 9.45 -25.02 -7.28
N PRO A 68 10.74 -25.41 -7.28
CA PRO A 68 11.17 -26.61 -7.98
C PRO A 68 10.35 -27.78 -7.47
N SER A 69 9.64 -28.45 -8.38
CA SER A 69 8.99 -29.72 -8.12
C SER A 69 10.10 -30.70 -7.76
N TYR A 70 10.42 -30.83 -6.47
CA TYR A 70 11.21 -31.93 -5.96
C TYR A 70 10.33 -33.16 -6.10
N THR A 71 10.40 -33.79 -7.27
CA THR A 71 10.00 -35.18 -7.46
C THR A 71 10.90 -36.04 -6.59
N ASN A 72 10.55 -36.16 -5.30
CA ASN A 72 10.93 -37.33 -4.52
C ASN A 72 10.10 -38.51 -5.07
N ALA A 73 10.48 -39.01 -6.24
CA ALA A 73 10.02 -40.26 -6.78
C ALA A 73 10.81 -41.40 -6.12
N ALA A 74 10.51 -41.66 -4.85
CA ALA A 74 10.76 -42.96 -4.26
C ALA A 74 9.51 -43.84 -4.50
N GLY A 75 9.56 -44.61 -5.58
CA GLY A 75 8.96 -45.93 -5.73
C GLY A 75 7.43 -46.08 -5.70
N LEU A 76 6.82 -46.29 -6.88
CA LEU A 76 6.06 -47.52 -7.14
C LEU A 76 5.88 -47.76 -8.65
N PRO A 77 6.17 -48.96 -9.18
CA PRO A 77 5.92 -49.31 -10.56
C PRO A 77 4.50 -49.89 -10.69
N THR A 78 3.64 -49.25 -11.48
CA THR A 78 2.42 -49.91 -11.98
C THR A 78 2.38 -49.84 -13.49
N SER A 79 2.71 -51.00 -14.07
CA SER A 79 2.53 -51.38 -15.46
C SER A 79 1.17 -50.96 -16.00
N LYS A 80 1.15 -50.41 -17.22
CA LYS A 80 0.07 -50.62 -18.19
C LYS A 80 0.61 -50.46 -19.61
N THR A 81 0.92 -51.62 -20.16
CA THR A 81 1.10 -51.92 -21.57
C THR A 81 -0.14 -51.52 -22.35
N HIS A 82 -0.01 -50.63 -23.34
CA HIS A 82 -0.79 -50.70 -24.57
C HIS A 82 0.10 -50.29 -25.75
N THR A 83 0.55 -51.31 -26.47
CA THR A 83 0.96 -51.25 -27.86
C THR A 83 -0.15 -50.64 -28.71
N ASN A 84 0.15 -49.63 -29.52
CA ASN A 84 -0.49 -49.40 -30.80
C ASN A 84 0.44 -48.62 -31.74
N THR A 85 0.99 -49.35 -32.69
CA THR A 85 1.44 -48.90 -34.01
C THR A 85 0.27 -48.28 -34.77
N SER A 86 0.37 -47.02 -35.16
CA SER A 86 -0.42 -46.38 -36.24
C SER A 86 0.38 -45.17 -36.71
N LEU A 87 1.20 -45.33 -37.74
CA LEU A 87 0.89 -44.99 -39.14
C LEU A 87 0.61 -43.50 -39.33
N TYR A 88 1.58 -42.86 -39.97
CA TYR A 88 1.62 -41.48 -40.45
C TYR A 88 0.37 -41.14 -41.28
N ASP A 89 -0.34 -40.07 -40.92
CA ASP A 89 -1.28 -39.36 -41.79
C ASP A 89 -0.90 -37.87 -41.80
N PRO A 90 -0.42 -37.31 -42.92
CA PRO A 90 -0.10 -35.91 -43.03
C PRO A 90 -1.18 -35.20 -43.84
N SER A 91 -2.32 -34.87 -43.22
CA SER A 91 -3.19 -33.72 -43.56
C SER A 91 -4.55 -33.89 -42.90
N ASP A 92 -4.73 -33.33 -41.70
CA ASP A 92 -6.06 -32.83 -41.36
C ASP A 92 -5.99 -31.57 -40.50
N SER A 93 -6.84 -30.63 -40.89
CA SER A 93 -7.01 -29.30 -40.33
C SER A 93 -7.70 -29.38 -38.97
N GLY A 94 -7.04 -29.98 -37.99
CA GLY A 94 -7.44 -29.92 -36.59
C GLY A 94 -6.92 -28.65 -35.97
N ARG A 95 -7.71 -27.57 -36.02
CA ARG A 95 -7.54 -26.40 -35.16
C ARG A 95 -7.50 -26.89 -33.70
N ARG A 96 -6.30 -27.09 -33.17
CA ARG A 96 -6.10 -27.19 -31.72
C ARG A 96 -6.45 -25.81 -31.18
N ALA A 97 -7.71 -25.65 -30.75
CA ALA A 97 -8.03 -24.67 -29.74
C ALA A 97 -7.18 -25.06 -28.53
N SER A 98 -6.02 -24.41 -28.39
CA SER A 98 -5.42 -24.27 -27.07
C SER A 98 -6.45 -23.47 -26.29
N GLU A 99 -7.33 -24.17 -25.58
CA GLU A 99 -8.05 -23.61 -24.46
C GLU A 99 -6.95 -23.15 -23.51
N SER A 100 -6.57 -21.87 -23.65
CA SER A 100 -5.70 -21.21 -22.71
C SER A 100 -6.45 -21.27 -21.41
N THR A 101 -6.10 -22.21 -20.53
CA THR A 101 -6.52 -22.21 -19.14
C THR A 101 -6.16 -20.82 -18.64
N LEU A 102 -7.17 -19.95 -18.58
CA LEU A 102 -7.01 -18.57 -18.14
C LEU A 102 -6.62 -18.70 -16.68
N GLU A 103 -5.32 -18.68 -16.41
CA GLU A 103 -4.80 -18.55 -15.06
C GLU A 103 -5.23 -17.17 -14.58
N PHE A 104 -6.42 -17.11 -13.98
CA PHE A 104 -6.86 -15.91 -13.29
C PHE A 104 -5.85 -15.69 -12.15
N PRO A 105 -5.14 -14.54 -12.16
CA PRO A 105 -4.21 -14.25 -11.09
C PRO A 105 -4.99 -14.22 -9.77
N LEU A 106 -4.47 -14.90 -8.74
CA LEU A 106 -5.03 -14.82 -7.40
C LEU A 106 -5.12 -13.33 -7.03
N CYS A 107 -6.31 -12.86 -6.69
CA CYS A 107 -6.52 -11.48 -6.32
C CYS A 107 -7.36 -11.39 -5.06
N LEU A 108 -7.03 -10.40 -4.24
CA LEU A 108 -7.82 -9.97 -3.12
C LEU A 108 -8.78 -8.89 -3.64
N ARG A 109 -10.08 -9.11 -3.49
CA ARG A 109 -11.11 -8.15 -3.85
C ARG A 109 -11.78 -7.63 -2.59
N LEU A 110 -11.77 -6.32 -2.41
CA LEU A 110 -12.37 -5.66 -1.26
C LEU A 110 -13.39 -4.62 -1.73
N GLN A 111 -14.55 -4.62 -1.10
CA GLN A 111 -15.60 -3.62 -1.31
C GLN A 111 -15.56 -2.64 -0.13
N LEU A 112 -15.17 -1.39 -0.41
CA LEU A 112 -14.84 -0.39 0.60
C LEU A 112 -15.49 0.96 0.26
N HIS A 113 -15.29 1.93 1.15
CA HIS A 113 -15.87 3.27 1.05
C HIS A 113 -14.77 4.30 0.74
N VAL A 114 -14.97 5.11 -0.31
CA VAL A 114 -14.02 6.11 -0.82
C VAL A 114 -13.63 7.09 0.27
N ASP A 115 -14.58 7.53 1.10
CA ASP A 115 -14.31 8.52 2.15
C ASP A 115 -13.26 8.01 3.15
N TYR A 116 -13.32 6.75 3.57
CA TYR A 116 -12.33 6.19 4.48
C TYR A 116 -10.96 6.05 3.81
N LEU A 117 -10.93 5.52 2.59
CA LEU A 117 -9.67 5.32 1.86
C LEU A 117 -8.98 6.65 1.54
N SER A 118 -9.71 7.57 0.93
CA SER A 118 -9.19 8.86 0.50
C SER A 118 -8.83 9.75 1.68
N THR A 119 -9.53 9.67 2.80
CA THR A 119 -9.16 10.41 4.02
C THR A 119 -7.79 9.98 4.53
N HIS A 120 -7.52 8.68 4.55
CA HIS A 120 -6.33 8.12 5.18
C HIS A 120 -5.15 7.88 4.24
N SER A 121 -5.36 7.81 2.92
CA SER A 121 -4.33 7.60 1.90
C SER A 121 -4.30 8.75 0.91
N SER A 122 -3.20 9.50 0.88
CA SER A 122 -2.99 10.54 -0.13
C SER A 122 -2.86 9.94 -1.54
N TYR A 123 -2.28 8.74 -1.65
CA TYR A 123 -2.11 8.03 -2.91
C TYR A 123 -3.45 7.65 -3.54
N ILE A 124 -4.34 6.99 -2.77
CA ILE A 124 -5.66 6.60 -3.23
C ILE A 124 -6.51 7.84 -3.55
N ARG A 125 -6.45 8.88 -2.71
CA ARG A 125 -7.16 10.14 -2.97
C ARG A 125 -6.75 10.75 -4.32
N ALA A 126 -5.45 10.78 -4.61
CA ALA A 126 -4.95 11.33 -5.86
C ALA A 126 -5.38 10.48 -7.06
N LEU A 127 -5.31 9.15 -6.95
CA LEU A 127 -5.79 8.23 -7.99
C LEU A 127 -7.28 8.41 -8.29
N LEU A 128 -8.12 8.47 -7.25
CA LEU A 128 -9.56 8.70 -7.39
C LEU A 128 -9.89 10.09 -7.94
N SER A 129 -8.98 11.06 -7.73
CA SER A 129 -9.07 12.41 -8.31
C SER A 129 -8.60 12.47 -9.78
N GLY A 130 -8.19 11.34 -10.37
CA GLY A 130 -7.73 11.25 -11.76
C GLY A 130 -6.26 11.59 -11.98
N ALA A 131 -5.44 11.65 -10.93
CA ALA A 131 -3.99 11.82 -11.08
C ALA A 131 -3.37 10.62 -11.81
N ASN A 132 -2.35 10.89 -12.63
CA ASN A 132 -1.64 9.84 -13.36
C ASN A 132 -0.81 9.00 -12.36
N PRO A 133 -0.94 7.66 -12.34
CA PRO A 133 -0.18 6.80 -11.43
C PRO A 133 1.34 6.96 -11.55
N LEU A 134 1.86 7.28 -12.74
CA LEU A 134 3.30 7.47 -12.94
C LEU A 134 3.83 8.67 -12.15
N ASP A 135 3.10 9.78 -12.15
CA ASP A 135 3.49 10.99 -11.42
C ASP A 135 3.47 10.76 -9.91
N LEU A 136 2.53 9.92 -9.44
CA LEU A 136 2.39 9.61 -8.02
C LEU A 136 3.50 8.71 -7.50
N VAL A 137 3.91 7.68 -8.25
CA VAL A 137 4.98 6.75 -7.83
C VAL A 137 6.30 7.50 -7.62
N HIS A 138 6.62 8.45 -8.50
CA HIS A 138 7.81 9.27 -8.36
C HIS A 138 7.75 10.21 -7.15
N THR A 139 6.57 10.74 -6.83
CA THR A 139 6.38 11.62 -5.68
C THR A 139 6.53 10.86 -4.35
N THR A 140 5.95 9.67 -4.24
CA THR A 140 6.04 8.85 -3.02
C THR A 140 7.46 8.37 -2.75
N MET A 141 8.23 8.00 -3.79
CA MET A 141 9.59 7.48 -3.62
C MET A 141 10.66 8.55 -3.33
N ASN A 142 10.42 9.81 -3.74
CA ASN A 142 11.43 10.87 -3.62
C ASN A 142 11.35 11.65 -2.31
N THR A 143 10.32 11.42 -1.48
CA THR A 143 10.11 12.14 -0.22
C THR A 143 11.04 11.64 0.91
N TYR A 144 11.66 10.47 0.77
CA TYR A 144 12.63 9.95 1.74
C TYR A 144 14.03 9.87 1.13
N ASN A 145 14.86 10.87 1.45
CA ASN A 145 16.30 10.93 1.15
C ASN A 145 17.11 9.89 1.95
N GLY A 146 16.73 8.61 1.86
CA GLY A 146 17.58 7.50 2.29
C GLY A 146 18.63 7.19 1.22
N PRO A 147 19.83 6.71 1.59
CA PRO A 147 20.88 6.37 0.65
C PRO A 147 20.42 5.20 -0.24
N ARG A 148 20.00 5.53 -1.47
CA ARG A 148 19.93 4.68 -2.67
C ARG A 148 19.88 3.17 -2.39
N SER A 149 18.75 2.67 -1.91
CA SER A 149 18.41 1.26 -2.07
C SER A 149 18.12 1.00 -3.55
N ASP A 150 19.08 0.35 -4.20
CA ASP A 150 19.05 -0.32 -5.51
C ASP A 150 17.74 -0.16 -6.33
N ARG A 151 17.78 0.69 -7.37
CA ARG A 151 16.70 0.96 -8.34
C ARG A 151 16.38 -0.23 -9.26
N ARG A 152 16.33 -1.46 -8.74
CA ARG A 152 16.20 -2.69 -9.56
C ARG A 152 14.83 -3.35 -9.55
N TYR A 153 13.82 -2.74 -8.95
CA TYR A 153 12.43 -3.16 -9.12
C TYR A 153 11.78 -2.39 -10.27
N SER A 154 12.15 -2.74 -11.52
CA SER A 154 11.35 -2.35 -12.68
C SER A 154 10.00 -3.06 -12.57
N VAL A 155 9.00 -2.34 -12.06
CA VAL A 155 7.63 -2.85 -11.96
C VAL A 155 7.10 -2.96 -13.40
N PRO A 156 6.72 -4.17 -13.88
CA PRO A 156 6.11 -4.32 -15.19
C PRO A 156 4.92 -3.37 -15.33
N THR A 157 4.73 -2.75 -16.49
CA THR A 157 3.64 -1.79 -16.75
C THR A 157 2.25 -2.34 -16.41
N ASN A 158 2.05 -3.66 -16.52
CA ASN A 158 0.82 -4.35 -16.13
C ASN A 158 0.58 -4.43 -14.61
N ARG A 159 1.53 -3.95 -13.81
CA ARG A 159 1.46 -3.86 -12.34
C ARG A 159 1.46 -2.40 -11.87
N LEU A 160 1.07 -1.48 -12.74
CA LEU A 160 0.83 -0.10 -12.31
C LEU A 160 -0.60 0.00 -11.75
N PRO A 161 -0.79 0.70 -10.62
CA PRO A 161 -2.13 1.00 -10.13
C PRO A 161 -2.89 1.81 -11.16
N HIS A 162 -4.15 1.45 -11.38
CA HIS A 162 -5.01 2.12 -12.35
C HIS A 162 -6.48 1.92 -12.00
N LEU A 163 -7.31 2.86 -12.43
CA LEU A 163 -8.75 2.72 -12.39
C LEU A 163 -9.19 1.85 -13.57
N SER A 164 -9.93 0.80 -13.28
CA SER A 164 -10.59 -0.01 -14.30
C SER A 164 -11.78 0.78 -14.86
N PRO A 165 -12.04 0.72 -16.19
CA PRO A 165 -13.24 1.30 -16.77
C PRO A 165 -14.47 0.62 -16.15
N GLY A 166 -15.29 1.40 -15.44
CA GLY A 166 -16.41 0.91 -14.66
C GLY A 166 -17.52 1.95 -14.55
N PRO A 167 -18.63 1.63 -13.85
CA PRO A 167 -19.70 2.58 -13.61
C PRO A 167 -19.15 3.82 -12.89
N LEU A 168 -19.61 5.01 -13.30
CA LEU A 168 -19.12 6.30 -12.80
C LEU A 168 -19.23 6.44 -11.27
N ASN A 169 -20.19 5.73 -10.68
CA ASN A 169 -20.52 5.80 -9.25
C ASN A 169 -19.87 4.71 -8.40
N HIS A 170 -19.09 3.79 -9.00
CA HIS A 170 -18.42 2.70 -8.26
C HIS A 170 -17.03 2.41 -8.86
N PRO A 171 -16.04 3.28 -8.63
CA PRO A 171 -14.69 3.07 -9.14
C PRO A 171 -14.13 1.72 -8.69
N THR A 172 -13.51 1.02 -9.64
CA THR A 172 -12.75 -0.20 -9.38
C THR A 172 -11.28 0.09 -9.54
N LEU A 173 -10.53 0.08 -8.43
CA LEU A 173 -9.12 0.40 -8.40
C LEU A 173 -8.29 -0.89 -8.36
N TYR A 174 -7.46 -1.08 -9.38
CA TYR A 174 -6.39 -2.07 -9.34
C TYR A 174 -5.20 -1.49 -8.57
N LEU A 175 -4.82 -2.12 -7.46
CA LEU A 175 -3.85 -1.58 -6.51
C LEU A 175 -2.81 -2.65 -6.12
N PRO A 176 -1.67 -2.71 -6.84
CA PRO A 176 -0.58 -3.62 -6.54
C PRO A 176 0.24 -3.09 -5.36
N VAL A 177 -0.13 -3.53 -4.15
CA VAL A 177 0.60 -3.17 -2.92
C VAL A 177 1.81 -4.08 -2.70
N PRO A 178 2.88 -3.59 -2.04
CA PRO A 178 4.06 -4.38 -1.69
C PRO A 178 3.79 -5.70 -0.97
N ASP A 179 2.83 -5.72 -0.05
CA ASP A 179 2.41 -6.91 0.69
C ASP A 179 0.88 -7.03 0.75
N PRO A 180 0.25 -7.84 -0.12
CA PRO A 180 -1.21 -7.98 -0.16
C PRO A 180 -1.81 -8.45 1.17
N SER A 181 -1.08 -9.21 1.98
CA SER A 181 -1.60 -9.82 3.21
C SER A 181 -1.90 -8.79 4.31
N SER A 182 -1.11 -7.71 4.39
CA SER A 182 -1.29 -6.66 5.39
C SER A 182 -2.30 -5.57 5.00
N PHE A 183 -2.79 -5.55 3.75
CA PHE A 183 -3.69 -4.49 3.29
C PHE A 183 -5.05 -4.51 4.03
N CYS A 184 -5.63 -5.69 4.28
CA CYS A 184 -6.89 -5.79 5.00
C CYS A 184 -6.80 -5.16 6.39
N LEU A 185 -5.64 -5.29 7.04
CA LEU A 185 -5.40 -4.69 8.34
C LEU A 185 -5.28 -3.17 8.24
N ILE A 186 -4.58 -2.65 7.23
CA ILE A 186 -4.54 -1.20 6.95
C ILE A 186 -5.96 -0.67 6.72
N ALA A 187 -6.76 -1.35 5.90
CA ALA A 187 -8.15 -0.97 5.65
C ALA A 187 -8.95 -0.95 6.96
N HIS A 188 -8.82 -1.97 7.81
CA HIS A 188 -9.45 -1.98 9.13
C HIS A 188 -9.05 -0.77 9.98
N TRP A 189 -7.75 -0.43 10.04
CA TRP A 189 -7.29 0.76 10.75
C TRP A 189 -7.81 2.07 10.14
N MET A 190 -7.97 2.15 8.81
CA MET A 190 -8.59 3.32 8.18
C MET A 190 -10.05 3.51 8.64
N TYR A 191 -10.76 2.42 8.96
CA TYR A 191 -12.13 2.48 9.46
C TYR A 191 -12.20 2.79 10.96
N PHE A 192 -11.44 2.08 11.78
CA PHE A 192 -11.62 2.14 13.23
C PHE A 192 -10.58 3.01 13.94
N GLY A 193 -9.45 3.29 13.29
CA GLY A 193 -8.30 3.92 13.94
C GLY A 193 -7.64 3.06 15.01
N ASP A 194 -8.05 1.81 15.14
CA ASP A 194 -7.58 0.93 16.19
C ASP A 194 -6.21 0.33 15.83
N ILE A 195 -5.22 0.71 16.63
CA ILE A 195 -3.83 0.27 16.53
C ILE A 195 -3.60 -0.99 17.39
N THR A 196 -4.44 -1.24 18.39
CA THR A 196 -4.26 -2.37 19.32
C THR A 196 -4.38 -3.70 18.59
N TYR A 197 -5.39 -3.83 17.73
CA TYR A 197 -5.53 -4.99 16.86
C TYR A 197 -4.33 -5.19 15.92
N MET A 198 -3.76 -4.11 15.38
CA MET A 198 -2.55 -4.21 14.55
C MET A 198 -1.35 -4.71 15.36
N ALA A 199 -1.14 -4.18 16.56
CA ALA A 199 -0.07 -4.58 17.46
C ALA A 199 -0.17 -6.07 17.78
N GLU A 200 -1.37 -6.56 18.14
CA GLU A 200 -1.58 -7.99 18.39
C GLU A 200 -1.23 -8.88 17.19
N CYS A 201 -1.56 -8.45 15.96
CA CYS A 201 -1.21 -9.20 14.75
C CYS A 201 0.30 -9.26 14.52
N LEU A 202 1.02 -8.19 14.85
CA LEU A 202 2.48 -8.12 14.78
C LEU A 202 3.12 -9.02 15.84
N ASP A 203 2.66 -8.94 17.09
CA ASP A 203 3.17 -9.74 18.21
C ASP A 203 2.97 -11.25 17.96
N LYS A 204 1.80 -11.63 17.41
CA LYS A 204 1.47 -13.01 17.02
C LYS A 204 2.20 -13.46 15.75
N LYS A 205 2.97 -12.59 15.08
CA LYS A 205 3.68 -12.84 13.82
C LYS A 205 2.77 -13.34 12.70
N ILE A 206 1.50 -12.95 12.75
CA ILE A 206 0.52 -13.23 11.68
C ILE A 206 0.88 -12.39 10.44
N LEU A 207 1.41 -11.19 10.67
CA LEU A 207 1.85 -10.27 9.64
C LEU A 207 3.31 -9.90 9.85
N HIS A 208 4.00 -9.61 8.75
CA HIS A 208 5.34 -9.05 8.79
C HIS A 208 5.25 -7.52 8.94
N TRP A 209 5.92 -6.97 9.95
CA TRP A 209 6.09 -5.52 10.11
C TRP A 209 6.52 -4.85 8.79
N GLU A 210 7.44 -5.48 8.06
CA GLU A 210 8.04 -4.92 6.85
C GLU A 210 7.04 -4.74 5.72
N GLY A 211 6.13 -5.71 5.55
CA GLY A 211 5.05 -5.60 4.59
C GLY A 211 4.09 -4.46 4.94
N LEU A 212 3.73 -4.37 6.22
CA LEU A 212 2.83 -3.33 6.72
C LEU A 212 3.43 -1.92 6.56
N ALA A 213 4.71 -1.75 6.89
CA ALA A 213 5.41 -0.47 6.75
C ALA A 213 5.60 -0.05 5.29
N ARG A 214 6.00 -0.97 4.40
CA ARG A 214 6.12 -0.70 2.97
C ARG A 214 4.77 -0.32 2.36
N ASN A 215 3.69 -0.98 2.77
CA ASN A 215 2.34 -0.61 2.34
C ASN A 215 1.94 0.77 2.86
N ALA A 216 2.21 1.10 4.13
CA ALA A 216 1.90 2.40 4.71
C ALA A 216 2.64 3.54 4.00
N GLU A 217 3.89 3.30 3.60
CA GLU A 217 4.68 4.22 2.78
C GLU A 217 4.11 4.34 1.36
N TYR A 218 3.90 3.21 0.69
CA TYR A 218 3.37 3.13 -0.68
C TYR A 218 2.02 3.85 -0.84
N LEU A 219 1.10 3.64 0.11
CA LEU A 219 -0.22 4.26 0.09
C LEU A 219 -0.20 5.72 0.55
N GLY A 220 0.93 6.25 1.02
CA GLY A 220 0.98 7.60 1.60
C GLY A 220 0.02 7.73 2.79
N VAL A 221 0.01 6.75 3.69
CA VAL A 221 -0.85 6.76 4.88
C VAL A 221 -0.41 7.86 5.85
N SER A 222 -1.36 8.41 6.62
CA SER A 222 -1.08 9.47 7.60
C SER A 222 -0.03 9.08 8.63
N SER A 223 0.64 10.10 9.18
CA SER A 223 1.75 9.96 10.13
C SER A 223 1.42 9.14 11.37
N GLU A 224 0.16 9.09 11.82
CA GLU A 224 -0.30 8.30 12.96
C GLU A 224 0.14 6.82 12.87
N LEU A 225 -0.16 6.15 11.74
CA LEU A 225 0.23 4.75 11.54
C LEU A 225 1.76 4.60 11.46
N LYS A 226 2.44 5.56 10.82
CA LYS A 226 3.91 5.53 10.68
C LYS A 226 4.61 5.70 12.03
N ILE A 227 4.10 6.59 12.89
CA ILE A 227 4.61 6.81 14.24
C ILE A 227 4.44 5.52 15.05
N PHE A 228 3.27 4.89 14.99
CA PHE A 228 3.06 3.59 15.62
C PHE A 228 4.05 2.53 15.14
N LEU A 229 4.20 2.35 13.82
CA LEU A 229 5.11 1.33 13.27
C LEU A 229 6.57 1.59 13.66
N LYS A 230 6.97 2.86 13.77
CA LYS A 230 8.28 3.28 14.27
C LYS A 230 8.44 2.92 15.74
N MET A 231 7.45 3.26 16.57
CA MET A 231 7.46 2.95 18.01
C MET A 231 7.47 1.45 18.27
N TRP A 232 6.66 0.67 17.55
CA TRP A 232 6.63 -0.79 17.68
C TRP A 232 7.99 -1.40 17.32
N TYR A 233 8.64 -0.91 16.24
CA TYR A 233 9.95 -1.42 15.82
C TYR A 233 11.07 -1.14 16.84
N TYR A 234 11.11 0.05 17.44
CA TYR A 234 12.14 0.40 18.44
C TYR A 234 11.80 -0.07 19.86
N GLY A 235 10.53 -0.34 20.14
CA GLY A 235 10.05 -0.74 21.46
C GLY A 235 10.52 -2.12 21.88
N GLU A 236 10.81 -3.03 20.94
CA GLU A 236 11.35 -4.36 21.25
C GLU A 236 12.81 -4.34 21.74
N ASP A 237 13.55 -3.25 21.54
CA ASP A 237 14.99 -3.16 21.84
C ASP A 237 15.32 -2.28 23.07
N CYS A 238 14.29 -1.77 23.78
CA CYS A 238 14.47 -0.87 24.92
C CYS A 238 14.51 -1.59 26.28
N ASP A 239 14.58 -2.91 26.27
CA ASP A 239 14.69 -3.72 27.49
C ASP A 239 16.17 -3.99 27.80
N GLU A 240 16.59 -3.59 29.01
CA GLU A 240 17.63 -4.23 29.86
C GLU A 240 19.01 -3.59 30.06
N ASP A 241 19.42 -2.46 29.47
CA ASP A 241 20.78 -1.92 29.77
C ASP A 241 20.88 -0.40 30.03
N CYS A 242 19.76 0.33 30.15
CA CYS A 242 19.80 1.74 30.55
C CYS A 242 19.69 1.97 32.07
N ASP A 243 20.24 1.06 32.88
CA ASP A 243 20.68 1.34 34.26
C ASP A 243 21.99 2.17 34.27
N THR A 244 22.18 3.07 33.30
CA THR A 244 23.19 4.12 33.46
C THR A 244 22.63 5.08 34.48
N ALA A 245 22.86 4.72 35.74
CA ALA A 245 22.74 5.57 36.89
C ALA A 245 23.19 6.98 36.49
N CYS A 246 22.23 7.90 36.47
CA CYS A 246 22.49 9.31 36.62
C CYS A 246 23.19 9.43 37.97
N ASN A 247 24.51 9.24 37.96
CA ASN A 247 25.37 9.57 39.06
C ASN A 247 25.37 11.10 39.08
N ASP A 248 24.38 11.60 39.80
CA ASP A 248 24.22 12.96 40.29
C ASP A 248 25.51 13.33 41.02
N ASN A 249 26.47 13.90 40.29
CA ASN A 249 27.66 14.48 40.87
C ASN A 249 27.99 15.79 40.16
N ASP A 250 27.58 16.84 40.88
CA ASP A 250 28.28 18.10 41.08
C ASP A 250 28.37 19.09 39.94
N TYR A 251 27.45 20.07 40.04
CA TYR A 251 27.77 21.49 40.12
C TYR A 251 29.21 21.89 39.79
N ASN A 252 29.43 22.42 38.59
CA ASN A 252 30.34 23.55 38.40
C ASN A 252 29.79 24.48 37.33
N GLU A 253 29.05 25.46 37.83
CA GLU A 253 28.76 26.74 37.21
C GLU A 253 30.10 27.46 36.95
N VAL A 254 30.51 27.58 35.68
CA VAL A 254 31.51 28.57 35.27
C VAL A 254 31.19 29.09 33.87
N ASP A 255 30.99 30.41 33.86
CA ASP A 255 30.89 31.33 32.73
C ASP A 255 31.92 31.09 31.61
N GLY A 256 31.46 31.29 30.37
CA GLY A 256 32.17 32.17 29.44
C GLY A 256 32.93 31.56 28.27
N CYS A 257 33.00 32.39 27.21
CA CYS A 257 33.70 32.31 25.91
C CYS A 257 33.11 31.34 24.87
N ASP A 258 32.54 31.80 23.75
CA ASP A 258 33.08 32.61 22.64
C ASP A 258 34.23 31.95 21.87
N SER A 259 33.98 31.86 20.56
CA SER A 259 34.90 31.75 19.43
C SER A 259 35.42 30.38 18.93
N THR A 260 35.27 30.27 17.60
CA THR A 260 36.23 29.77 16.60
C THR A 260 36.36 28.28 16.24
N ILE A 261 35.86 27.97 15.02
CA ILE A 261 36.51 27.30 13.87
C ILE A 261 37.85 26.58 14.11
N ALA A 262 37.91 25.31 13.67
CA ALA A 262 38.96 24.64 12.87
C ALA A 262 38.97 23.13 13.22
N SER A 263 38.64 22.24 12.28
CA SER A 263 39.59 21.52 11.40
C SER A 263 40.20 20.26 12.04
N GLY A 264 39.79 19.11 11.51
CA GLY A 264 40.62 17.93 11.24
C GLY A 264 41.24 17.18 12.42
N ASP A 265 40.82 15.94 12.61
CA ASP A 265 41.78 14.86 12.83
C ASP A 265 41.17 13.51 12.41
N GLU A 266 41.92 12.78 11.58
CA GLU A 266 41.57 11.45 11.11
C GLU A 266 42.16 10.44 12.11
N SER A 267 41.31 9.64 12.76
CA SER A 267 41.76 8.51 13.57
C SER A 267 41.12 7.22 13.09
N ASP A 268 41.91 6.54 12.28
CA ASP A 268 41.74 5.19 11.79
C ASP A 268 41.90 4.21 12.97
N HIS A 269 40.80 3.61 13.42
CA HIS A 269 40.81 2.54 14.40
C HIS A 269 40.00 1.34 13.89
N GLU A 270 40.72 0.42 13.25
CA GLU A 270 40.28 -0.96 13.03
C GLU A 270 39.93 -1.61 14.39
N LYS A 271 38.64 -1.82 14.63
CA LYS A 271 38.16 -2.78 15.62
C LYS A 271 37.42 -3.91 14.91
N GLU A 272 38.20 -4.93 14.62
CA GLU A 272 37.77 -6.29 14.37
C GLU A 272 36.88 -6.77 15.55
N SER A 273 35.56 -6.78 15.35
CA SER A 273 34.62 -7.41 16.28
C SER A 273 34.19 -8.77 15.75
N SER A 274 34.94 -9.79 16.15
CA SER A 274 34.54 -11.18 16.08
C SER A 274 33.55 -11.46 17.23
N ARG A 275 32.25 -11.41 16.94
CA ARG A 275 31.21 -12.09 17.74
C ARG A 275 30.25 -12.84 16.83
N GLY A 276 30.63 -14.07 16.52
CA GLY A 276 29.73 -15.06 15.94
C GLY A 276 28.58 -15.36 16.89
N ARG A 277 27.38 -14.89 16.57
CA ARG A 277 26.13 -15.44 17.10
C ARG A 277 25.52 -16.32 16.02
N GLN A 278 25.86 -17.60 16.04
CA GLN A 278 25.20 -18.58 15.19
C GLN A 278 23.71 -18.61 15.56
N ARG A 279 22.87 -17.98 14.72
CA ARG A 279 21.42 -18.14 14.78
C ARG A 279 21.08 -19.56 14.35
N THR A 280 20.95 -20.46 15.31
CA THR A 280 20.33 -21.77 15.10
C THR A 280 18.86 -21.53 14.74
N ARG A 281 18.54 -21.62 13.44
CA ARG A 281 17.16 -21.70 12.97
C ARG A 281 16.58 -23.01 13.48
N ARG A 282 15.64 -22.96 14.44
CA ARG A 282 14.78 -24.10 14.77
C ARG A 282 13.84 -24.36 13.59
N PRO A 283 13.74 -25.60 13.08
CA PRO A 283 12.66 -25.96 12.18
C PRO A 283 11.41 -26.14 13.03
N LEU A 284 10.54 -25.13 13.04
CA LEU A 284 9.19 -25.27 13.56
C LEU A 284 8.32 -25.82 12.44
N SER A 285 7.90 -27.07 12.61
CA SER A 285 6.78 -27.65 11.87
C SER A 285 5.55 -26.78 12.10
N TYR A 286 5.11 -26.11 11.04
CA TYR A 286 3.88 -25.32 11.04
C TYR A 286 2.68 -26.26 11.16
N GLN A 287 1.89 -26.10 12.22
CA GLN A 287 0.47 -26.41 12.17
C GLN A 287 -0.24 -25.08 11.88
N GLU A 288 -0.95 -25.02 10.75
CA GLU A 288 -1.84 -23.90 10.42
C GLU A 288 -2.83 -23.69 11.55
N PRO A 289 -2.88 -22.50 12.17
CA PRO A 289 -4.07 -22.10 12.90
C PRO A 289 -5.17 -21.81 11.86
N GLU A 290 -6.34 -22.45 12.04
CA GLU A 290 -7.59 -22.09 11.36
C GLU A 290 -7.96 -20.64 11.71
N THR A 291 -7.29 -19.68 11.10
CA THR A 291 -7.80 -18.34 11.00
C THR A 291 -8.92 -18.41 9.98
N LYS A 292 -10.17 -18.31 10.45
CA LYS A 292 -11.31 -18.02 9.59
C LYS A 292 -10.92 -16.77 8.80
N LEU A 293 -10.50 -16.97 7.56
CA LEU A 293 -10.14 -15.92 6.62
C LEU A 293 -11.39 -15.05 6.42
N TRP A 294 -11.45 -13.92 7.12
CA TRP A 294 -12.55 -12.95 6.99
C TRP A 294 -12.60 -12.27 5.62
N CYS A 295 -11.65 -12.56 4.72
CA CYS A 295 -11.82 -12.38 3.29
C CYS A 295 -12.64 -13.54 2.70
N ASN A 296 -13.93 -13.59 3.03
CA ASN A 296 -14.86 -14.44 2.29
C ASN A 296 -14.90 -13.95 0.84
N GLN A 297 -14.22 -14.69 -0.04
CA GLN A 297 -14.51 -14.70 -1.47
C GLN A 297 -15.98 -15.13 -1.65
N ARG A 298 -16.82 -14.20 -2.09
CA ARG A 298 -18.02 -14.50 -2.87
C ARG A 298 -17.84 -13.92 -4.27
#